data_AF-A0A496AII3-F1
#
_entry.id   AF-A0A496AII3-F1
#
_cell.length_a   1.000
_cell.length_b   1.000
_cell.length_c   1.000
_cell.angle_alpha   90.00
_cell.angle_beta   90.00
_cell.angle_gamma   90.00
#
_symmetry.space_group_name_H-M   'P 1'
#
loop_
_entity.id
_entity.type
_entity.pdbx_description
1 polymer ?
#
loop_
_entity_poly.entity_id
_entity_poly.type
_entity_poly.pdbx_seq_one_letter_code
_entity_poly.pdbx_strand_id
1 'polypeptide(L)'
;MLLTSVNATMTTLHLLCWQSYEEMRMNEVFGDTSGWATFFFEDEPHHEKSLLLIAQWKQQNRKIVTTNYVLSELIVLLGSRGQYRSAVLNNIKIIRSDNWVEIVHIDESLDAEAWQRLEGRLDKKWSLLDAVSFIVMEKRGITEALATDHHFEQAGFVRLLK
;
A
#
# COMPACT_ATOMS: atom_id res chain seq x y z
N MET A 1 33.84 -40.50 19.92
CA MET A 1 33.57 -40.05 18.54
C MET A 1 32.06 -39.96 18.35
N LEU A 2 31.45 -38.90 18.87
CA LEU A 2 30.04 -38.57 18.68
C LEU A 2 29.98 -37.04 18.79
N LEU A 3 29.65 -36.37 17.69
CA LEU A 3 29.02 -35.03 17.61
C LEU A 3 29.12 -34.53 16.15
N THR A 4 28.33 -35.11 15.25
CA THR A 4 28.02 -34.51 13.95
C THR A 4 26.59 -34.84 13.56
N SER A 5 25.60 -34.14 14.12
CA SER A 5 24.23 -34.17 13.55
C SER A 5 23.33 -32.98 13.85
N VAL A 6 23.79 -31.90 14.49
CA VAL A 6 22.88 -30.80 14.90
C VAL A 6 22.76 -29.65 13.88
N ASN A 7 23.64 -29.55 12.87
CA ASN A 7 23.71 -28.34 12.03
C ASN A 7 22.86 -28.36 10.74
N ALA A 8 22.40 -29.52 10.25
CA ALA A 8 21.69 -29.55 8.96
C ALA A 8 20.22 -29.09 9.07
N THR A 9 19.55 -29.37 10.20
CA THR A 9 18.12 -29.07 10.39
C THR A 9 17.85 -27.62 10.78
N MET A 10 18.70 -26.99 11.60
CA MET A 10 18.55 -25.56 11.97
C MET A 10 18.72 -24.63 10.76
N THR A 11 19.61 -24.96 9.83
CA THR A 11 19.86 -24.15 8.62
C THR A 11 18.65 -24.18 7.68
N THR A 12 18.04 -25.34 7.48
CA THR A 12 16.84 -25.52 6.64
C THR A 12 15.60 -24.83 7.22
N LEU A 13 15.39 -24.89 8.54
CA LEU A 13 14.29 -24.18 9.21
C LEU A 13 14.43 -22.66 9.11
N HIS A 14 15.65 -22.13 9.22
CA HIS A 14 15.91 -20.70 9.06
C HIS A 14 15.73 -20.23 7.60
N LEU A 15 16.18 -21.03 6.64
CA LEU A 15 15.96 -20.77 5.20
C LEU A 15 14.48 -20.81 4.81
N LEU A 16 13.72 -21.79 5.31
CA LEU A 16 12.27 -21.87 5.10
C LEU A 16 11.55 -20.70 5.77
N CYS A 17 11.94 -20.31 6.98
CA CYS A 17 11.36 -19.16 7.67
C CYS A 17 11.66 -17.85 6.94
N TRP A 18 12.87 -17.69 6.41
CA TRP A 18 13.26 -16.55 5.57
C TRP A 18 12.50 -16.53 4.24
N GLN A 19 12.35 -17.68 3.55
CA GLN A 19 11.56 -17.79 2.32
C GLN A 19 10.09 -17.43 2.55
N SER A 20 9.47 -17.95 3.61
CA SER A 20 8.10 -17.61 3.97
C SER A 20 7.94 -16.14 4.38
N TYR A 21 8.97 -15.53 4.97
CA TYR A 21 8.99 -14.10 5.32
C TYR A 21 9.11 -13.21 4.08
N GLU A 22 9.97 -13.56 3.13
CA GLU A 22 10.08 -12.87 1.82
C GLU A 22 8.81 -13.06 0.96
N GLU A 23 8.22 -14.26 0.95
CA GLU A 23 6.92 -14.49 0.31
C GLU A 23 5.81 -13.65 0.95
N MET A 24 5.79 -13.51 2.28
CA MET A 24 4.89 -12.58 2.96
C MET A 24 5.16 -11.12 2.58
N ARG A 25 6.43 -10.69 2.49
CA ARG A 25 6.81 -9.32 2.09
C ARG A 25 6.41 -8.98 0.66
N MET A 26 6.46 -9.96 -0.24
CA MET A 26 6.03 -9.79 -1.64
C MET A 26 4.50 -9.90 -1.81
N ASN A 27 3.77 -10.36 -0.80
CA ASN A 27 2.33 -10.58 -0.85
C ASN A 27 1.48 -9.36 -0.46
N GLU A 28 2.10 -8.17 -0.45
CA GLU A 28 1.42 -6.91 -0.17
C GLU A 28 1.63 -5.92 -1.34
N VAL A 29 0.65 -5.06 -1.55
CA VAL A 29 0.70 -3.90 -2.46
C VAL A 29 0.13 -2.70 -1.73
N PHE A 30 0.66 -1.51 -1.99
CA PHE A 30 0.12 -0.30 -1.38
C PHE A 30 -1.03 0.27 -2.20
N GLY A 31 -2.15 0.63 -1.55
CA GLY A 31 -3.29 1.30 -2.15
C GLY A 31 -3.26 2.80 -1.84
N ASP A 32 -2.95 3.61 -2.83
CA ASP A 32 -2.95 5.08 -2.73
C ASP A 32 -4.33 5.69 -3.05
N THR A 33 -4.55 6.94 -2.65
CA THR A 33 -5.75 7.72 -2.97
C THR A 33 -6.05 7.71 -4.47
N SER A 34 -5.05 7.94 -5.31
CA SER A 34 -5.21 7.98 -6.76
C SER A 34 -5.56 6.61 -7.36
N GLY A 35 -5.04 5.53 -6.77
CA GLY A 35 -5.40 4.15 -7.14
C GLY A 35 -6.84 3.79 -6.76
N TRP A 36 -7.28 4.16 -5.56
CA TRP A 36 -8.66 3.96 -5.15
C TRP A 36 -9.65 4.79 -5.97
N ALA A 37 -9.31 6.04 -6.28
CA ALA A 37 -10.12 6.86 -7.19
C ALA A 37 -10.24 6.19 -8.57
N THR A 38 -9.13 5.69 -9.13
CA THR A 38 -9.15 4.94 -10.39
C THR A 38 -10.05 3.71 -10.31
N PHE A 39 -10.01 2.98 -9.19
CA PHE A 39 -10.83 1.79 -8.99
C PHE A 39 -12.33 2.07 -8.90
N PHE A 40 -12.76 3.21 -8.33
CA PHE A 40 -14.19 3.50 -8.17
C PHE A 40 -14.83 4.23 -9.35
N PHE A 41 -14.04 4.79 -10.25
CA PHE A 41 -14.55 5.69 -11.30
C PHE A 41 -14.28 5.12 -12.68
N GLU A 42 -15.35 4.81 -13.41
CA GLU A 42 -15.29 4.23 -14.75
C GLU A 42 -14.66 5.15 -15.80
N ASP A 43 -14.70 6.47 -15.57
CA ASP A 43 -14.12 7.48 -16.45
C ASP A 43 -12.61 7.70 -16.24
N GLU A 44 -12.01 7.07 -15.22
CA GLU A 44 -10.56 7.13 -15.01
C GLU A 44 -9.82 6.31 -16.08
N PRO A 45 -8.74 6.83 -16.70
CA PRO A 45 -8.05 6.19 -17.83
C PRO A 45 -7.57 4.76 -17.58
N HIS A 46 -7.32 4.40 -16.31
CA HIS A 46 -6.82 3.09 -15.90
C HIS A 46 -7.82 2.27 -15.09
N HIS A 47 -9.12 2.61 -15.16
CA HIS A 47 -10.18 1.92 -14.42
C HIS A 47 -10.16 0.41 -14.62
N GLU A 48 -10.26 -0.05 -15.87
CA GLU A 48 -10.23 -1.48 -16.23
C GLU A 48 -8.98 -2.20 -15.72
N LYS A 49 -7.81 -1.55 -15.85
CA LYS A 49 -6.55 -2.10 -15.36
C LYS A 49 -6.56 -2.28 -13.83
N SER A 50 -7.13 -1.31 -13.10
CA SER A 50 -7.26 -1.41 -11.64
C SER A 50 -8.22 -2.53 -11.22
N LEU A 51 -9.34 -2.74 -11.93
CA LEU A 51 -10.26 -3.85 -11.68
C LEU A 51 -9.56 -5.20 -11.85
N LEU A 52 -8.81 -5.37 -12.94
CA LEU A 52 -8.08 -6.61 -13.23
C LEU A 52 -7.02 -6.91 -12.17
N LEU A 53 -6.23 -5.92 -11.77
CA LEU A 53 -5.22 -6.07 -10.72
C LEU A 53 -5.85 -6.49 -9.39
N ILE A 54 -6.91 -5.81 -8.95
CA ILE A 54 -7.58 -6.13 -7.68
C ILE A 54 -8.23 -7.51 -7.74
N ALA A 55 -8.85 -7.89 -8.86
CA ALA A 55 -9.42 -9.23 -9.03
C ALA A 55 -8.33 -10.31 -8.95
N GLN A 56 -7.18 -10.09 -9.60
CA GLN A 56 -6.04 -10.99 -9.55
C GLN A 56 -5.49 -11.13 -8.11
N TRP A 57 -5.30 -10.02 -7.40
CA TRP A 57 -4.77 -10.03 -6.04
C TRP A 57 -5.70 -10.74 -5.06
N LYS A 58 -7.02 -10.58 -5.21
CA LYS A 58 -8.01 -11.35 -4.44
C LYS A 58 -7.86 -12.85 -4.65
N GLN A 59 -7.64 -13.30 -5.89
CA GLN A 59 -7.42 -14.73 -6.18
C GLN A 59 -6.10 -15.25 -5.59
N GLN A 60 -5.08 -14.39 -5.51
CA GLN A 60 -3.76 -14.73 -4.98
C GLN A 60 -3.66 -14.58 -3.45
N ASN A 61 -4.74 -14.15 -2.77
CA ASN A 61 -4.71 -13.73 -1.36
C ASN A 61 -3.64 -12.66 -1.08
N ARG A 62 -3.37 -11.80 -2.07
CA ARG A 62 -2.48 -10.65 -1.92
C ARG A 62 -3.24 -9.51 -1.28
N LYS A 63 -2.70 -8.95 -0.19
CA LYS A 63 -3.36 -7.87 0.55
C LYS A 63 -3.04 -6.51 -0.06
N ILE A 64 -4.04 -5.63 -0.07
CA ILE A 64 -3.79 -4.20 -0.27
C ILE A 64 -3.62 -3.54 1.09
N VAL A 65 -2.48 -2.92 1.32
CA VAL A 65 -2.21 -2.11 2.49
C VAL A 65 -2.48 -0.66 2.14
N THR A 66 -3.25 0.05 2.95
CA THR A 66 -3.50 1.49 2.82
C THR A 66 -3.46 2.14 4.19
N THR A 67 -3.64 3.45 4.28
CA THR A 67 -3.60 4.18 5.56
C THR A 67 -4.90 4.91 5.84
N ASN A 68 -5.20 5.18 7.11
CA ASN A 68 -6.32 6.05 7.47
C ASN A 68 -6.18 7.48 6.90
N TYR A 69 -4.94 7.92 6.61
CA TYR A 69 -4.66 9.20 5.95
C TYR A 69 -5.07 9.17 4.47
N VAL A 70 -4.72 8.11 3.72
CA VAL A 70 -5.21 7.88 2.35
C VAL A 70 -6.75 7.86 2.31
N LEU A 71 -7.41 7.18 3.25
CA LEU A 71 -8.88 7.19 3.30
C LEU A 71 -9.45 8.60 3.55
N SER A 72 -8.77 9.41 4.36
CA SER A 72 -9.19 10.78 4.66
C SER A 72 -9.08 11.67 3.43
N GLU A 73 -7.99 11.57 2.68
CA GLU A 73 -7.82 12.30 1.42
C GLU A 73 -8.77 11.80 0.34
N LEU A 74 -8.99 10.50 0.23
CA LEU A 74 -9.96 9.93 -0.69
C LEU A 74 -11.35 10.50 -0.44
N ILE A 75 -11.80 10.64 0.82
CA ILE A 75 -13.09 11.28 1.15
C ILE A 75 -13.15 12.72 0.61
N VAL A 76 -12.08 13.50 0.81
CA VAL A 76 -12.00 14.89 0.33
C VAL A 76 -12.00 14.94 -1.19
N LEU A 77 -11.17 14.10 -1.84
CA LEU A 77 -11.05 14.01 -3.29
C LEU A 77 -12.41 13.67 -3.93
N LEU A 78 -13.06 12.59 -3.48
CA LEU A 78 -14.34 12.18 -4.07
C LEU A 78 -15.43 13.23 -3.83
N GLY A 79 -15.44 13.87 -2.67
CA GLY A 79 -16.35 15.00 -2.38
C GLY A 79 -16.09 16.19 -3.31
N SER A 80 -14.84 16.55 -3.56
CA SER A 80 -14.47 17.66 -4.46
C SER A 80 -14.82 17.41 -5.92
N ARG A 81 -14.89 16.13 -6.33
CA ARG A 81 -15.37 15.69 -7.66
C ARG A 81 -16.89 15.66 -7.79
N GLY A 82 -17.62 16.13 -6.78
CA GLY A 82 -19.08 16.25 -6.81
C GLY A 82 -19.84 14.96 -6.49
N GLN A 83 -19.17 13.92 -5.98
CA GLN A 83 -19.87 12.71 -5.54
C GLN A 83 -20.76 13.00 -4.33
N TYR A 84 -21.94 12.41 -4.32
CA TYR A 84 -22.84 12.47 -3.17
C TYR A 84 -22.15 11.86 -1.93
N ARG A 85 -22.31 12.52 -0.78
CA ARG A 85 -21.72 12.08 0.50
C ARG A 85 -22.01 10.61 0.83
N SER A 86 -23.21 10.14 0.49
CA SER A 86 -23.62 8.73 0.65
C SER A 86 -22.80 7.78 -0.23
N ALA A 87 -22.56 8.12 -1.50
CA ALA A 87 -21.73 7.34 -2.42
C ALA A 87 -20.27 7.28 -1.93
N VAL A 88 -19.70 8.42 -1.53
CA VAL A 88 -18.34 8.47 -0.94
C VAL A 88 -18.24 7.54 0.27
N LEU A 89 -19.20 7.62 1.21
CA LEU A 89 -19.19 6.75 2.40
C LEU A 89 -19.35 5.27 2.06
N ASN A 90 -20.11 4.93 1.02
CA ASN A 90 -20.25 3.54 0.58
C ASN A 90 -18.92 3.01 0.02
N ASN A 91 -18.21 3.80 -0.78
CA ASN A 91 -16.88 3.43 -1.29
C ASN A 91 -15.88 3.21 -0.14
N ILE A 92 -15.85 4.11 0.84
CA ILE A 92 -14.99 3.94 2.03
C ILE A 92 -15.39 2.72 2.85
N LYS A 93 -16.67 2.40 2.98
CA LYS A 93 -17.13 1.19 3.67
C LYS A 93 -16.62 -0.07 2.99
N ILE A 94 -16.66 -0.14 1.65
CA ILE A 94 -16.11 -1.27 0.89
C ILE A 94 -14.64 -1.51 1.30
N ILE A 95 -13.82 -0.46 1.28
CA ILE A 95 -12.40 -0.58 1.68
C ILE A 95 -12.27 -1.04 3.14
N ARG A 96 -13.09 -0.51 4.04
CA ARG A 96 -12.98 -0.79 5.49
C ARG A 96 -13.50 -2.16 5.92
N SER A 97 -14.45 -2.74 5.19
CA SER A 97 -15.11 -4.01 5.59
C SER A 97 -14.48 -5.24 4.97
N ASP A 98 -13.62 -5.05 3.97
CA ASP A 98 -13.10 -6.14 3.17
C ASP A 98 -11.81 -6.74 3.75
N ASN A 99 -11.77 -8.07 3.89
CA ASN A 99 -10.63 -8.78 4.49
C ASN A 99 -9.35 -8.76 3.63
N TRP A 100 -9.46 -8.36 2.35
CA TRP A 100 -8.31 -8.24 1.43
C TRP A 100 -7.65 -6.85 1.49
N VAL A 101 -8.18 -5.94 2.32
CA VAL A 101 -7.58 -4.64 2.61
C VAL A 101 -7.16 -4.56 4.07
N GLU A 102 -5.95 -4.09 4.29
CA GLU A 102 -5.45 -3.75 5.62
C GLU A 102 -5.24 -2.25 5.74
N ILE A 103 -5.81 -1.64 6.77
CA ILE A 103 -5.71 -0.21 7.02
C ILE A 103 -4.76 0.03 8.19
N VAL A 104 -3.57 0.53 7.87
CA VAL A 104 -2.60 0.99 8.86
C VAL A 104 -3.09 2.31 9.44
N HIS A 105 -3.27 2.35 10.76
CA HIS A 105 -3.54 3.61 11.45
C HIS A 105 -2.22 4.30 11.78
N ILE A 106 -2.08 5.53 11.29
CA ILE A 106 -0.91 6.38 11.54
C ILE A 106 -0.94 6.83 12.99
N ASP A 107 0.11 6.47 13.72
CA ASP A 107 0.38 6.93 15.08
C ASP A 107 1.34 8.13 15.06
N GLU A 108 1.64 8.66 16.25
CA GLU A 108 2.53 9.81 16.42
C GLU A 108 3.95 9.55 15.89
N SER A 109 4.45 8.31 15.97
CA SER A 109 5.78 7.96 15.48
C SER A 109 5.84 7.99 13.96
N LEU A 110 4.86 7.36 13.29
CA LEU A 110 4.77 7.35 11.84
C LEU A 110 4.55 8.76 11.28
N ASP A 111 3.72 9.57 11.94
CA ASP A 111 3.50 10.97 11.55
C ASP A 111 4.80 11.79 11.65
N ALA A 112 5.52 11.70 12.78
CA ALA A 112 6.78 12.41 12.98
C ALA A 112 7.86 11.99 11.96
N GLU A 113 7.97 10.69 11.64
CA GLU A 113 8.88 10.21 10.60
C GLU A 113 8.52 10.75 9.21
N ALA A 114 7.23 10.84 8.90
CA ALA A 114 6.77 11.42 7.64
C ALA A 114 7.05 12.93 7.54
N TRP A 115 6.91 13.67 8.64
CA TRP A 115 7.32 15.08 8.72
C TRP A 115 8.82 15.25 8.44
N GLN A 116 9.67 14.47 9.10
CA GLN A 116 11.11 14.50 8.85
C GLN A 116 11.44 14.17 7.39
N ARG A 117 10.73 13.21 6.79
CA ARG A 117 10.91 12.87 5.37
C ARG A 117 10.57 14.04 4.45
N LEU A 118 9.50 14.78 4.73
CA LEU A 118 9.14 15.97 3.96
C LEU A 118 10.17 17.08 4.08
N GLU A 119 10.60 17.39 5.31
CA GLU A 119 11.62 18.41 5.57
C GLU A 119 12.94 18.07 4.86
N GLY A 120 13.28 16.78 4.78
CA GLY A 120 14.47 16.31 4.07
C GLY A 120 14.37 16.31 2.55
N ARG A 121 13.17 16.54 1.96
CA ARG A 121 12.91 16.41 0.51
C ARG A 121 12.21 17.64 -0.06
N LEU A 122 12.74 18.82 0.25
CA LEU A 122 12.31 20.10 -0.31
C LEU A 122 12.43 20.16 -1.85
N ASP A 123 13.18 19.25 -2.47
CA ASP A 123 13.28 19.10 -3.92
C ASP A 123 12.04 18.44 -4.55
N LYS A 124 11.11 17.92 -3.74
CA LYS A 124 9.91 17.19 -4.16
C LYS A 124 8.64 17.94 -3.78
N LYS A 125 7.58 17.66 -4.53
CA LYS A 125 6.23 18.17 -4.28
C LYS A 125 5.37 17.16 -3.51
N TRP A 126 6.00 16.33 -2.71
CA TRP A 126 5.33 15.29 -1.94
C TRP A 126 4.40 15.91 -0.89
N SER A 127 3.21 15.32 -0.75
CA SER A 127 2.31 15.62 0.35
C SER A 127 2.75 14.87 1.63
N LEU A 128 2.20 15.24 2.79
CA LEU A 128 2.41 14.46 4.02
C LEU A 128 1.88 13.03 3.87
N LEU A 129 0.81 12.85 3.10
CA LEU A 129 0.20 11.54 2.86
C LEU A 129 1.09 10.66 1.98
N ASP A 130 1.77 11.26 1.00
CA ASP A 130 2.78 10.58 0.18
C ASP A 130 3.92 10.11 1.09
N ALA A 131 4.46 11.00 1.93
CA ALA A 131 5.55 10.70 2.84
C ALA A 131 5.19 9.57 3.83
N VAL A 132 4.01 9.65 4.44
CA VAL A 132 3.46 8.57 5.29
C VAL A 132 3.38 7.26 4.52
N SER A 133 2.87 7.28 3.30
CA SER A 133 2.73 6.08 2.45
C SER A 133 4.09 5.45 2.18
N PHE A 134 5.10 6.26 1.86
CA PHE A 134 6.47 5.78 1.62
C PHE A 134 7.08 5.12 2.87
N ILE A 135 6.92 5.73 4.04
CA ILE A 135 7.41 5.16 5.30
C ILE A 135 6.73 3.83 5.62
N VAL A 136 5.40 3.74 5.42
CA VAL A 136 4.66 2.48 5.61
C VAL A 136 5.16 1.40 4.64
N MET A 137 5.34 1.75 3.36
CA MET A 137 5.85 0.83 2.35
C MET A 137 7.27 0.34 2.67
N GLU A 138 8.18 1.25 3.05
CA GLU A 138 9.56 0.90 3.44
C GLU A 138 9.59 -0.04 4.65
N LYS A 139 8.85 0.27 5.71
CA LYS A 139 8.80 -0.55 6.94
C LYS A 139 8.22 -1.94 6.68
N ARG A 140 7.29 -2.07 5.74
CA ARG A 140 6.67 -3.35 5.36
C ARG A 140 7.38 -4.09 4.24
N GLY A 141 8.31 -3.44 3.54
CA GLY A 141 8.95 -4.00 2.36
C GLY A 141 8.05 -4.05 1.12
N ILE A 142 7.01 -3.22 1.07
CA ILE A 142 6.11 -3.13 -0.08
C ILE A 142 6.81 -2.34 -1.18
N THR A 143 6.89 -2.90 -2.38
CA THR A 143 7.58 -2.28 -3.52
C THR A 143 6.64 -1.70 -4.56
N GLU A 144 5.40 -2.18 -4.61
CA GLU A 144 4.41 -1.81 -5.62
C GLU A 144 3.28 -0.95 -5.02
N ALA A 145 2.85 0.05 -5.78
CA ALA A 145 1.74 0.92 -5.42
C ALA A 145 0.67 0.94 -6.53
N LEU A 146 -0.57 0.64 -6.15
CA LEU A 146 -1.76 1.00 -6.90
C LEU A 146 -1.94 2.51 -6.78
N ALA A 147 -1.33 3.25 -7.69
CA ALA A 147 -1.32 4.71 -7.76
C ALA A 147 -1.18 5.16 -9.22
N THR A 148 -1.61 6.40 -9.54
CA THR A 148 -1.40 7.04 -10.85
C THR A 148 -0.37 8.18 -10.80
N ASP A 149 -0.08 8.76 -9.62
CA ASP A 149 0.93 9.81 -9.50
C ASP A 149 2.36 9.25 -9.56
N HIS A 150 3.28 10.04 -10.12
CA HIS A 150 4.68 9.65 -10.27
C HIS A 150 5.51 9.81 -8.97
N HIS A 151 4.92 10.24 -7.84
CA HIS A 151 5.66 10.46 -6.59
C HIS A 151 6.20 9.15 -6.02
N PHE A 152 5.43 8.06 -6.16
CA PHE A 152 5.89 6.71 -5.79
C PHE A 152 7.16 6.31 -6.56
N GLU A 153 7.26 6.64 -7.84
CA GLU A 153 8.46 6.35 -8.64
C GLU A 153 9.66 7.19 -8.18
N GLN A 154 9.43 8.46 -7.81
CA GLN A 154 10.47 9.33 -7.25
C GLN A 154 11.01 8.85 -5.90
N ALA A 155 10.17 8.14 -5.13
CA ALA A 155 10.54 7.52 -3.87
C ALA A 155 11.13 6.11 -4.02
N GLY A 156 11.21 5.58 -5.25
CA GLY A 156 11.83 4.28 -5.56
C GLY A 156 10.85 3.10 -5.62
N PHE A 157 9.54 3.35 -5.61
CA PHE A 157 8.51 2.32 -5.72
C PHE A 157 8.03 2.13 -7.17
N VAL A 158 7.39 0.99 -7.42
CA VAL A 158 6.78 0.65 -8.70
C VAL A 158 5.33 1.12 -8.71
N ARG A 159 5.05 2.15 -9.50
CA ARG A 159 3.69 2.57 -9.82
C ARG A 159 3.02 1.62 -10.81
N LEU A 160 1.83 1.13 -10.47
CA LEU A 160 1.13 0.11 -11.27
C LEU A 160 0.16 0.69 -12.33
N LEU A 161 -0.43 1.86 -12.10
CA LEU A 161 -1.39 2.47 -13.02
C LEU A 161 -0.69 3.55 -13.86
N LYS A 162 -0.23 3.13 -15.03
CA LYS A 162 0.31 3.95 -16.13
C LYS A 162 -0.26 3.44 -17.44
#